data_AF-A0A0C9VHA0-F1
#
_entry.id   AF-A0A0C9VHA0-F1
#
_cell.length_a   1.000
_cell.length_b   1.000
_cell.length_c   1.000
_cell.angle_alpha   90.00
_cell.angle_beta   90.00
_cell.angle_gamma   90.00
#
_symmetry.space_group_name_H-M   'P 1'
#
loop_
_entity.id
_entity.type
_entity.pdbx_description
1 polymer ?
#
loop_
_entity_poly.entity_id
_entity_poly.type
_entity_poly.pdbx_seq_one_letter_code
_entity_poly.pdbx_strand_id
1 'polypeptide(L)'
;MDSAGLLVCGLAVAVVATFAVDRVRWSKLDAIPVVGPSGHLTSYYGAAKFIRHAKSMLQEGYDRHKDTFFRVPMMDRWTVVLTGTELVEELRKIPDEKLSFDHAMQDLLQVKYTFGFEAQTSPYHVAVVKGHLKRNLSSLFPDIHDEICRTFDEIIPASETDWMGVQAYPAVMKATCRTSNRVFVGLPICQSTEFEDVQSKFALQVILRASLVNFFPKLMHPIIGRLLTNTPSSLRRCMDLLSPFVEERLRNVKQFGDHWPSHPFSNPEVGIFGGFCFVFLFLTFGCLLPWARPGRFFASTMMTAMMAHLVLNYDMKLEKEGVKPPDQWFQMNCSPNRTAEIMFKRVQTPAS
;
A
#
# COMPACT_ATOMS: atom_id res chain seq x y z
N MET A 1 -4.01 11.00 -50.30
CA MET A 1 -4.74 11.39 -49.08
C MET A 1 -4.08 12.63 -48.55
N ASP A 2 -4.75 13.76 -48.66
CA ASP A 2 -4.17 15.05 -48.28
C ASP A 2 -3.96 15.12 -46.78
N SER A 3 -2.89 15.78 -46.35
CA SER A 3 -2.51 15.96 -44.94
C SER A 3 -3.67 16.52 -44.09
N ALA A 4 -4.52 17.35 -44.71
CA ALA A 4 -5.74 17.87 -44.11
C ALA A 4 -6.80 16.78 -43.86
N GLY A 5 -6.97 15.82 -44.77
CA GLY A 5 -7.89 14.69 -44.60
C GLY A 5 -7.44 13.74 -43.47
N LEU A 6 -6.13 13.53 -43.32
CA LEU A 6 -5.57 12.77 -42.20
C LEU A 6 -5.80 13.46 -40.84
N LEU A 7 -5.66 14.79 -40.78
CA LEU A 7 -5.93 15.57 -39.57
C LEU A 7 -7.42 15.58 -39.20
N VAL A 8 -8.32 15.72 -40.18
CA VAL A 8 -9.77 15.70 -39.95
C VAL A 8 -10.24 14.32 -39.50
N CYS A 9 -9.76 13.24 -40.12
CA CYS A 9 -10.04 11.88 -39.68
C CYS A 9 -9.47 11.61 -38.28
N GLY A 10 -8.25 12.10 -37.98
CA GLY A 10 -7.66 12.00 -36.65
C GLY A 10 -8.47 12.72 -35.57
N LEU A 11 -8.95 13.94 -35.85
CA LEU A 11 -9.83 14.70 -34.96
C LEU A 11 -11.19 14.01 -34.77
N ALA A 12 -11.80 13.49 -35.83
CA ALA A 12 -13.06 12.77 -35.74
C ALA A 12 -12.93 11.49 -34.89
N VAL A 13 -11.85 10.73 -35.07
CA VAL A 13 -11.54 9.56 -34.23
C VAL A 13 -11.29 9.98 -32.78
N ALA A 14 -10.57 11.07 -32.53
CA ALA A 14 -10.34 11.58 -31.19
C ALA A 14 -11.65 12.03 -30.50
N VAL A 15 -12.56 12.68 -31.23
CA VAL A 15 -13.88 13.11 -30.72
C VAL A 15 -14.76 11.90 -30.41
N VAL A 16 -14.84 10.92 -31.33
CA VAL A 16 -15.61 9.68 -31.11
C VAL A 16 -15.01 8.87 -29.96
N ALA A 17 -13.68 8.78 -29.86
CA ALA A 17 -13.00 8.14 -28.75
C ALA A 17 -13.28 8.87 -27.43
N THR A 18 -13.27 10.19 -27.42
CA THR A 18 -13.60 10.98 -26.23
C THR A 18 -15.05 10.79 -25.81
N PHE A 19 -15.99 10.76 -26.75
CA PHE A 19 -17.40 10.46 -26.49
C PHE A 19 -17.63 9.03 -26.02
N ALA A 20 -16.92 8.05 -26.58
CA ALA A 20 -17.00 6.65 -26.17
C ALA A 20 -16.41 6.45 -24.76
N VAL A 21 -15.28 7.08 -24.46
CA VAL A 21 -14.66 7.06 -23.12
C VAL A 21 -15.56 7.77 -22.12
N ASP A 22 -16.11 8.93 -22.48
CA ASP A 22 -17.06 9.65 -21.64
C ASP A 22 -18.31 8.80 -21.36
N ARG A 23 -18.90 8.16 -22.37
CA ARG A 23 -19.99 7.18 -22.19
C ARG A 23 -19.64 6.00 -21.28
N VAL A 24 -18.38 5.56 -21.25
CA VAL A 24 -17.90 4.49 -20.35
C VAL A 24 -17.71 5.02 -18.92
N ARG A 25 -17.35 6.29 -18.75
CA ARG A 25 -17.25 6.96 -17.45
C ARG A 25 -18.60 7.39 -16.88
N TRP A 26 -19.62 7.53 -17.74
CA TRP A 26 -21.00 7.73 -17.35
C TRP A 26 -21.53 6.50 -16.61
N SER A 27 -21.73 6.67 -15.31
CA SER A 27 -22.39 5.70 -14.46
C SER A 27 -23.72 6.28 -13.98
N LYS A 28 -24.61 5.42 -13.48
CA LYS A 28 -25.91 5.79 -12.87
C LYS A 28 -25.75 6.55 -11.53
N LEU A 29 -24.74 7.41 -11.42
CA LEU A 29 -24.40 8.17 -10.21
C LEU A 29 -24.75 9.66 -10.35
N ASP A 30 -25.55 10.05 -11.34
CA ASP A 30 -25.90 11.46 -11.55
C ASP A 30 -26.80 12.05 -10.47
N ALA A 31 -27.49 11.18 -9.72
CA ALA A 31 -28.21 11.57 -8.52
C ALA A 31 -27.28 11.98 -7.36
N ILE A 32 -25.98 11.69 -7.45
CA ILE A 32 -25.01 11.98 -6.39
C ILE A 32 -24.41 13.37 -6.60
N PRO A 33 -24.40 14.25 -5.58
CA PRO A 33 -23.79 15.56 -5.70
C PRO A 33 -22.30 15.45 -6.01
N VAL A 34 -21.82 16.36 -6.87
CA VAL A 34 -20.46 16.34 -7.40
C VAL A 34 -19.65 17.51 -6.88
N VAL A 35 -18.39 17.25 -6.54
CA VAL A 35 -17.45 18.30 -6.13
C VAL A 35 -16.45 18.56 -7.26
N GLY A 36 -16.49 19.80 -7.75
CA GLY A 36 -15.72 20.24 -8.91
C GLY A 36 -16.47 20.09 -10.24
N PRO A 37 -15.80 20.39 -11.36
CA PRO A 37 -16.44 20.41 -12.67
C PRO A 37 -16.92 19.03 -13.13
N SER A 38 -18.15 18.93 -13.64
CA SER A 38 -18.84 17.66 -13.90
C SER A 38 -19.29 17.44 -15.34
N GLY A 39 -19.19 18.42 -16.23
CA GLY A 39 -19.50 18.25 -17.65
C GLY A 39 -18.51 17.31 -18.35
N HIS A 40 -18.91 16.73 -19.49
CA HIS A 40 -18.19 15.69 -20.23
C HIS A 40 -16.67 15.90 -20.33
N LEU A 41 -16.23 17.05 -20.85
CA LEU A 41 -14.80 17.40 -20.95
C LEU A 41 -14.25 18.06 -19.68
N THR A 42 -15.07 18.86 -19.00
CA THR A 42 -14.65 19.57 -17.78
C THR A 42 -14.35 18.61 -16.62
N SER A 43 -14.92 17.40 -16.63
CA SER A 43 -14.67 16.36 -15.64
C SER A 43 -13.22 15.84 -15.65
N TYR A 44 -12.54 15.90 -16.80
CA TYR A 44 -11.10 15.59 -16.91
C TYR A 44 -10.25 16.72 -16.35
N TYR A 45 -10.65 17.97 -16.59
CA TYR A 45 -10.05 19.10 -15.90
C TYR A 45 -10.26 19.00 -14.38
N GLY A 46 -11.45 18.59 -13.94
CA GLY A 46 -11.75 18.27 -12.54
C GLY A 46 -10.83 17.18 -11.97
N ALA A 47 -10.62 16.09 -12.71
CA ALA A 47 -9.71 15.01 -12.31
C ALA A 47 -8.24 15.49 -12.24
N ALA A 48 -7.77 16.27 -13.22
CA ALA A 48 -6.44 16.85 -13.21
C ALA A 48 -6.26 17.84 -12.04
N LYS A 49 -7.28 18.64 -11.74
CA LYS A 49 -7.32 19.52 -10.56
C LYS A 49 -7.26 18.69 -9.28
N PHE A 50 -7.99 17.59 -9.20
CA PHE A 50 -8.02 16.68 -8.05
C PHE A 50 -6.64 16.08 -7.75
N ILE A 51 -5.82 15.75 -8.77
CA ILE A 51 -4.46 15.23 -8.55
C ILE A 51 -3.61 16.19 -7.69
N ARG A 52 -3.74 17.51 -7.89
CA ARG A 52 -2.97 18.53 -7.16
C ARG A 52 -3.70 19.09 -5.93
N HIS A 53 -5.02 19.11 -5.95
CA HIS A 53 -5.86 19.79 -4.95
C HIS A 53 -6.86 18.83 -4.27
N ALA A 54 -6.53 17.53 -4.18
CA ALA A 54 -7.41 16.52 -3.58
C ALA A 54 -7.86 16.91 -2.18
N LYS A 55 -6.94 17.34 -1.31
CA LYS A 55 -7.25 17.73 0.08
C LYS A 55 -8.32 18.81 0.15
N SER A 56 -8.15 19.91 -0.60
CA SER A 56 -9.12 21.02 -0.56
C SER A 56 -10.45 20.64 -1.21
N MET A 57 -10.44 19.84 -2.28
CA MET A 57 -11.66 19.35 -2.90
C MET A 57 -12.43 18.37 -2.00
N LEU A 58 -11.73 17.47 -1.30
CA LEU A 58 -12.35 16.57 -0.34
C LEU A 58 -12.90 17.33 0.87
N GLN A 59 -12.19 18.34 1.36
CA GLN A 59 -12.67 19.21 2.42
C GLN A 59 -13.91 20.01 1.98
N GLU A 60 -13.89 20.61 0.79
CA GLU A 60 -15.06 21.29 0.21
C GLU A 60 -16.27 20.36 0.09
N GLY A 61 -16.05 19.12 -0.32
CA GLY A 61 -17.09 18.10 -0.38
C GLY A 61 -17.64 17.72 0.99
N TYR A 62 -16.76 17.55 1.97
CA TYR A 62 -17.14 17.27 3.35
C TYR A 62 -17.98 18.41 3.95
N ASP A 63 -17.54 19.65 3.77
CA ASP A 63 -18.20 20.83 4.33
C ASP A 63 -19.59 21.06 3.70
N ARG A 64 -19.74 20.79 2.39
CA ARG A 64 -21.01 20.96 1.66
C ARG A 64 -21.98 19.80 1.80
N HIS A 65 -21.46 18.58 1.95
CA HIS A 65 -22.22 17.34 1.95
C HIS A 65 -21.95 16.54 3.23
N LYS A 66 -22.03 17.22 4.37
CA LYS A 66 -21.89 16.60 5.69
C LYS A 66 -22.98 15.54 5.91
N ASP A 67 -22.62 14.45 6.58
CA ASP A 67 -23.50 13.33 6.91
C ASP A 67 -24.19 12.64 5.72
N THR A 68 -23.71 12.89 4.50
CA THR A 68 -24.25 12.34 3.25
C THR A 68 -23.13 11.73 2.41
N PHE A 69 -23.24 11.78 1.08
CA PHE A 69 -22.21 11.30 0.16
C PHE A 69 -22.09 12.22 -1.04
N PHE A 70 -20.88 12.34 -1.58
CA PHE A 70 -20.59 13.11 -2.77
C PHE A 70 -19.63 12.35 -3.68
N ARG A 71 -19.55 12.72 -4.95
CA ARG A 71 -18.61 12.12 -5.91
C ARG A 71 -17.51 13.09 -6.30
N VAL A 72 -16.30 12.55 -6.46
CA VAL A 72 -15.14 13.25 -6.99
C VAL A 72 -14.66 12.60 -8.29
N PRO A 73 -14.19 13.40 -9.26
CA PRO A 73 -13.66 12.88 -10.51
C PRO A 73 -12.26 12.30 -10.32
N MET A 74 -12.08 11.02 -10.66
CA MET A 74 -10.77 10.41 -10.91
C MET A 74 -10.48 10.39 -12.41
N MET A 75 -9.24 10.11 -12.83
CA MET A 75 -8.87 10.08 -14.25
C MET A 75 -9.62 9.00 -15.03
N ASP A 76 -9.87 7.84 -14.43
CA ASP A 76 -10.49 6.68 -15.05
C ASP A 76 -11.92 6.40 -14.58
N ARG A 77 -12.33 6.98 -13.44
CA ARG A 77 -13.63 6.70 -12.80
C ARG A 77 -14.21 7.90 -12.03
N TRP A 78 -15.39 7.71 -11.49
CA TRP A 78 -15.94 8.54 -10.41
C TRP A 78 -15.79 7.79 -9.09
N THR A 79 -15.35 8.47 -8.04
CA THR A 79 -15.24 7.90 -6.70
C THR A 79 -16.27 8.57 -5.79
N VAL A 80 -17.12 7.77 -5.16
CA VAL A 80 -18.08 8.25 -4.16
C VAL A 80 -17.41 8.25 -2.79
N VAL A 81 -17.49 9.38 -2.10
CA VAL A 81 -16.98 9.62 -0.77
C VAL A 81 -18.15 9.71 0.19
N LEU A 82 -18.09 8.91 1.25
CA LEU A 82 -19.09 8.86 2.32
C LEU A 82 -18.59 9.71 3.48
N THR A 83 -19.43 10.58 4.02
CA THR A 83 -19.06 11.50 5.10
C THR A 83 -19.80 11.22 6.41
N GLY A 84 -20.97 10.59 6.34
CA GLY A 84 -21.79 10.25 7.51
C GLY A 84 -21.34 8.97 8.21
N THR A 85 -21.32 9.00 9.54
CA THR A 85 -20.96 7.85 10.39
C THR A 85 -21.95 6.69 10.25
N GLU A 86 -23.25 6.99 10.14
CA GLU A 86 -24.30 5.99 9.89
C GLU A 86 -24.10 5.31 8.53
N LEU A 87 -23.82 6.09 7.47
CA LEU A 87 -23.55 5.56 6.13
C LEU A 87 -22.31 4.65 6.10
N VAL A 88 -21.30 4.94 6.91
CA VAL A 88 -20.12 4.07 7.06
C VAL A 88 -20.51 2.74 7.71
N GLU A 89 -21.39 2.75 8.72
CA GLU A 89 -21.91 1.53 9.33
C GLU A 89 -22.84 0.75 8.41
N GLU A 90 -23.61 1.42 7.56
CA GLU A 90 -24.40 0.76 6.51
C GLU A 90 -23.50 0.13 5.46
N LEU A 91 -22.51 0.86 4.95
CA LEU A 91 -21.53 0.36 3.99
C LEU A 91 -20.89 -0.94 4.50
N ARG A 92 -20.56 -1.00 5.79
CA ARG A 92 -19.98 -2.17 6.43
C ARG A 92 -20.88 -3.41 6.41
N LYS A 93 -22.20 -3.22 6.41
CA LYS A 93 -23.19 -4.32 6.38
C LYS A 93 -23.52 -4.80 4.97
N ILE A 94 -23.12 -4.04 3.95
CA ILE A 94 -23.37 -4.41 2.55
C ILE A 94 -22.52 -5.63 2.20
N PRO A 95 -23.12 -6.67 1.60
CA PRO A 95 -22.38 -7.88 1.25
C PRO A 95 -21.45 -7.67 0.05
N ASP A 96 -20.36 -8.44 -0.01
CA ASP A 96 -19.28 -8.30 -1.00
C ASP A 96 -19.75 -8.46 -2.45
N GLU A 97 -20.86 -9.18 -2.70
CA GLU A 97 -21.46 -9.33 -4.03
C GLU A 97 -21.99 -7.99 -4.59
N LYS A 98 -22.39 -7.07 -3.70
CA LYS A 98 -22.86 -5.73 -4.10
C LYS A 98 -21.72 -4.72 -4.14
N LEU A 99 -20.82 -4.77 -3.16
CA LEU A 99 -19.68 -3.87 -3.05
C LEU A 99 -18.41 -4.66 -2.69
N SER A 100 -17.65 -5.02 -3.71
CA SER A 100 -16.46 -5.86 -3.53
C SER A 100 -15.19 -5.03 -3.32
N PHE A 101 -14.60 -5.16 -2.14
CA PHE A 101 -13.29 -4.60 -1.84
C PHE A 101 -12.19 -5.18 -2.73
N ASP A 102 -12.25 -6.48 -3.02
CA ASP A 102 -11.24 -7.17 -3.81
C ASP A 102 -11.19 -6.61 -5.24
N HIS A 103 -12.34 -6.37 -5.86
CA HIS A 103 -12.40 -5.71 -7.17
C HIS A 103 -11.89 -4.27 -7.12
N ALA A 104 -12.25 -3.50 -6.08
CA ALA A 104 -11.76 -2.14 -5.92
C ALA A 104 -10.22 -2.10 -5.79
N MET A 105 -9.64 -3.04 -5.06
CA MET A 105 -8.20 -3.18 -4.91
C MET A 105 -7.51 -3.56 -6.23
N GLN A 106 -8.11 -4.48 -6.99
CA GLN A 106 -7.59 -4.86 -8.31
C GLN A 106 -7.56 -3.67 -9.28
N ASP A 107 -8.62 -2.86 -9.30
CA ASP A 107 -8.74 -1.66 -10.12
C ASP A 107 -7.80 -0.53 -9.64
N LEU A 108 -7.53 -0.43 -8.33
CA LEU A 108 -6.64 0.59 -7.80
C LEU A 108 -5.16 0.25 -7.98
N LEU A 109 -4.76 -0.98 -7.66
CA LEU A 109 -3.38 -1.46 -7.79
C LEU A 109 -3.04 -1.94 -9.20
N GLN A 110 -4.05 -2.05 -10.08
CA GLN A 110 -3.90 -2.59 -11.43
C GLN A 110 -3.15 -3.93 -11.39
N VAL A 111 -3.59 -4.83 -10.51
CA VAL A 111 -2.87 -6.08 -10.11
C VAL A 111 -2.40 -6.86 -11.33
N LYS A 112 -3.26 -6.95 -12.36
CA LYS A 112 -2.94 -7.57 -13.65
C LYS A 112 -1.66 -7.04 -14.31
N TYR A 113 -1.43 -5.72 -14.23
CA TYR A 113 -0.33 -5.02 -14.88
C TYR A 113 0.87 -4.78 -13.96
N THR A 114 0.70 -4.96 -12.64
CA THR A 114 1.74 -4.71 -11.63
C THR A 114 2.31 -6.00 -11.04
N PHE A 115 1.45 -6.97 -10.70
CA PHE A 115 1.80 -8.27 -10.11
C PHE A 115 1.72 -9.44 -11.09
N GLY A 116 1.22 -9.21 -12.30
CA GLY A 116 1.03 -10.24 -13.33
C GLY A 116 -0.33 -10.95 -13.23
N PHE A 117 -0.64 -11.77 -14.24
CA PHE A 117 -1.96 -12.40 -14.38
C PHE A 117 -2.22 -13.48 -13.33
N GLU A 118 -1.20 -14.26 -12.95
CA GLU A 118 -1.34 -15.37 -11.98
C GLU A 118 -1.73 -14.90 -10.58
N ALA A 119 -1.20 -13.74 -10.16
CA ALA A 119 -1.53 -13.15 -8.86
C ALA A 119 -3.01 -12.74 -8.76
N GLN A 120 -3.66 -12.47 -9.89
CA GLN A 120 -5.09 -12.13 -9.95
C GLN A 120 -5.98 -13.38 -10.02
N THR A 121 -5.57 -14.41 -10.78
CA THR A 121 -6.41 -15.60 -11.02
C THR A 121 -6.32 -16.65 -9.91
N SER A 122 -5.22 -16.69 -9.15
CA SER A 122 -5.03 -17.64 -8.06
C SER A 122 -4.55 -16.94 -6.78
N PRO A 123 -5.46 -16.34 -5.98
CA PRO A 123 -5.11 -15.60 -4.77
C PRO A 123 -4.87 -16.51 -3.55
N TYR A 124 -4.21 -17.66 -3.71
CA TYR A 124 -3.95 -18.62 -2.63
C TYR A 124 -3.24 -17.96 -1.42
N HIS A 125 -2.33 -17.02 -1.71
CA HIS A 125 -1.58 -16.26 -0.71
C HIS A 125 -2.48 -15.52 0.29
N VAL A 126 -3.67 -15.08 -0.13
CA VAL A 126 -4.61 -14.40 0.76
C VAL A 126 -5.11 -15.37 1.82
N ALA A 127 -5.61 -16.54 1.43
CA ALA A 127 -6.17 -17.53 2.35
C ALA A 127 -5.11 -18.05 3.33
N VAL A 128 -3.91 -18.34 2.82
CA VAL A 128 -2.77 -18.85 3.60
C VAL A 128 -2.35 -17.84 4.68
N VAL A 129 -2.16 -16.58 4.32
CA VAL A 129 -1.78 -15.53 5.28
C VAL A 129 -2.89 -15.29 6.29
N LYS A 130 -4.16 -15.29 5.86
CA LYS A 130 -5.29 -15.09 6.78
C LYS A 130 -5.37 -16.15 7.87
N GLY A 131 -5.22 -17.42 7.49
CA GLY A 131 -5.33 -18.55 8.41
C GLY A 131 -4.15 -18.68 9.36
N HIS A 132 -2.92 -18.64 8.80
CA HIS A 132 -1.72 -18.98 9.56
C HIS A 132 -1.23 -17.82 10.44
N LEU A 133 -1.20 -16.58 9.93
CA LEU A 133 -0.66 -15.44 10.66
C LEU A 133 -1.42 -15.19 11.97
N LYS A 134 -2.76 -15.28 11.93
CA LYS A 134 -3.59 -15.04 13.11
C LYS A 134 -3.40 -16.11 14.19
N ARG A 135 -3.29 -17.39 13.79
CA ARG A 135 -3.16 -18.52 14.74
C ARG A 135 -1.78 -18.57 15.39
N ASN A 136 -0.76 -18.10 14.67
CA ASN A 136 0.63 -18.23 15.09
C ASN A 136 1.24 -16.92 15.63
N LEU A 137 0.51 -15.79 15.63
CA LEU A 137 1.11 -14.52 16.02
C LEU A 137 1.72 -14.54 17.42
N SER A 138 1.08 -15.21 18.38
CA SER A 138 1.57 -15.29 19.75
C SER A 138 2.92 -16.00 19.84
N SER A 139 3.15 -17.06 19.05
CA SER A 139 4.42 -17.77 19.03
C SER A 139 5.51 -17.04 18.24
N LEU A 140 5.12 -16.17 17.31
CA LEU A 140 6.03 -15.33 16.52
C LEU A 140 6.43 -14.03 17.22
N PHE A 141 5.67 -13.62 18.24
CA PHE A 141 5.89 -12.34 18.90
C PHE A 141 7.30 -12.16 19.46
N PRO A 142 7.96 -13.17 20.08
CA PRO A 142 9.34 -13.02 20.52
C PRO A 142 10.31 -12.66 19.38
N ASP A 143 10.14 -13.30 18.22
CA ASP A 143 10.97 -13.05 17.03
C ASP A 143 10.70 -11.68 16.41
N ILE A 144 9.44 -11.24 16.43
CA ILE A 144 9.03 -9.90 16.01
C ILE A 144 9.66 -8.84 16.92
N HIS A 145 9.56 -9.04 18.23
CA HIS A 145 10.10 -8.10 19.23
C HIS A 145 11.63 -8.00 19.15
N ASP A 146 12.33 -9.14 19.04
CA ASP A 146 13.79 -9.16 18.86
C ASP A 146 14.23 -8.39 17.61
N GLU A 147 13.57 -8.58 16.46
CA GLU A 147 13.91 -7.83 15.25
C GLU A 147 13.58 -6.34 15.36
N ILE A 148 12.49 -5.96 16.04
CA ILE A 148 12.16 -4.55 16.31
C ILE A 148 13.26 -3.90 17.14
N CYS A 149 13.68 -4.50 18.25
CA CYS A 149 14.74 -3.98 19.11
C CYS A 149 16.03 -3.79 18.32
N ARG A 150 16.49 -4.85 17.63
CA ARG A 150 17.71 -4.80 16.82
C ARG A 150 17.65 -3.71 15.76
N THR A 151 16.52 -3.60 15.05
CA THR A 151 16.40 -2.63 13.97
C THR A 151 16.42 -1.20 14.49
N PHE A 152 15.76 -0.90 15.61
CA PHE A 152 15.81 0.45 16.18
C PHE A 152 17.15 0.77 16.84
N ASP A 153 17.80 -0.19 17.50
CA ASP A 153 19.15 -0.02 18.03
C ASP A 153 20.18 0.24 16.92
N GLU A 154 19.98 -0.33 15.71
CA GLU A 154 20.80 -0.03 14.53
C GLU A 154 20.50 1.34 13.90
N ILE A 155 19.22 1.73 13.82
CA ILE A 155 18.78 2.94 13.10
C ILE A 155 18.94 4.21 13.94
N ILE A 156 18.78 4.11 15.26
CA ILE A 156 18.79 5.26 16.16
C ILE A 156 20.15 5.31 16.86
N PRO A 157 21.09 6.17 16.42
CA PRO A 157 22.39 6.34 17.05
C PRO A 157 22.27 7.21 18.32
N ALA A 158 21.33 6.91 19.22
CA ALA A 158 21.07 7.77 20.36
C ALA A 158 22.12 7.57 21.47
N SER A 159 22.74 8.69 21.85
CA SER A 159 23.55 8.81 23.07
C SER A 159 22.65 8.95 24.29
N GLU A 160 23.19 8.65 25.47
CA GLU A 160 22.56 8.95 26.77
C GLU A 160 22.66 10.45 27.13
N THR A 161 23.53 11.21 26.46
CA THR A 161 23.78 12.63 26.74
C THR A 161 23.10 13.54 25.73
N ASP A 162 23.30 13.25 24.44
CA ASP A 162 23.00 14.15 23.33
C ASP A 162 21.77 13.74 22.54
N TRP A 163 21.02 14.74 22.08
CA TRP A 163 19.88 14.56 21.21
C TRP A 163 20.33 14.35 19.77
N MET A 164 19.88 13.26 19.15
CA MET A 164 20.26 12.88 17.79
C MET A 164 19.05 12.90 16.86
N GLY A 165 19.18 13.62 15.75
CA GLY A 165 18.13 13.70 14.73
C GLY A 165 18.09 12.45 13.87
N VAL A 166 16.91 11.86 13.71
CA VAL A 166 16.68 10.71 12.83
C VAL A 166 15.46 11.00 11.95
N GLN A 167 15.58 10.76 10.66
CA GLN A 167 14.46 10.86 9.73
C GLN A 167 13.43 9.78 10.02
N ALA A 168 12.25 10.19 10.49
CA ALA A 168 11.26 9.27 11.03
C ALA A 168 10.67 8.32 9.98
N TYR A 169 10.37 8.85 8.78
CA TYR A 169 9.78 8.07 7.71
C TYR A 169 10.66 6.89 7.25
N PRO A 170 11.93 7.11 6.82
CA PRO A 170 12.79 6.01 6.40
C PRO A 170 13.12 5.04 7.56
N ALA A 171 13.24 5.55 8.80
CA ALA A 171 13.47 4.71 9.98
C ALA A 171 12.32 3.71 10.23
N VAL A 172 11.08 4.21 10.32
CA VAL A 172 9.90 3.36 10.55
C VAL A 172 9.62 2.44 9.36
N MET A 173 9.85 2.92 8.13
CA MET A 173 9.76 2.11 6.92
C MET A 173 10.69 0.91 7.00
N LYS A 174 11.98 1.13 7.29
CA LYS A 174 12.99 0.08 7.41
C LYS A 174 12.65 -0.91 8.52
N ALA A 175 12.25 -0.42 9.70
CA ALA A 175 11.78 -1.24 10.81
C ALA A 175 10.58 -2.13 10.41
N THR A 176 9.61 -1.56 9.71
CA THR A 176 8.42 -2.28 9.21
C THR A 176 8.80 -3.34 8.19
N CYS A 177 9.69 -3.02 7.24
CA CYS A 177 10.20 -3.96 6.24
C CYS A 177 10.91 -5.15 6.90
N ARG A 178 11.91 -4.89 7.74
CA ARG A 178 12.70 -5.95 8.41
C ARG A 178 11.85 -6.83 9.30
N THR A 179 10.97 -6.24 10.12
CA THR A 179 10.07 -7.00 11.00
C THR A 179 9.09 -7.86 10.21
N SER A 180 8.52 -7.33 9.11
CA SER A 180 7.66 -8.12 8.21
C SER A 180 8.45 -9.26 7.57
N ASN A 181 9.67 -9.00 7.14
CA ASN A 181 10.52 -10.02 6.54
C ASN A 181 10.91 -11.10 7.56
N ARG A 182 11.17 -10.75 8.82
CA ARG A 182 11.45 -11.71 9.90
C ARG A 182 10.33 -12.73 10.05
N VAL A 183 9.09 -12.27 9.89
CA VAL A 183 7.88 -13.09 9.94
C VAL A 183 7.76 -13.97 8.69
N PHE A 184 7.81 -13.40 7.48
CA PHE A 184 7.51 -14.17 6.27
C PHE A 184 8.67 -15.00 5.71
N VAL A 185 9.89 -14.46 5.76
CA VAL A 185 11.08 -15.09 5.17
C VAL A 185 12.07 -15.56 6.22
N GLY A 186 12.05 -15.01 7.44
CA GLY A 186 12.95 -15.42 8.52
C GLY A 186 14.40 -15.00 8.30
N LEU A 187 15.29 -15.48 9.17
CA LEU A 187 16.73 -15.26 9.02
C LEU A 187 17.33 -16.19 7.97
N PRO A 188 18.44 -15.80 7.32
CA PRO A 188 19.10 -14.48 7.42
C PRO A 188 18.51 -13.42 6.48
N ILE A 189 17.63 -13.79 5.54
CA ILE A 189 17.14 -12.90 4.47
C ILE A 189 16.49 -11.64 5.00
N CYS A 190 15.77 -11.72 6.13
CA CYS A 190 15.09 -10.56 6.69
C CYS A 190 16.01 -9.37 7.00
N GLN A 191 17.31 -9.62 7.17
CA GLN A 191 18.34 -8.62 7.45
C GLN A 191 19.17 -8.26 6.20
N SER A 192 18.89 -8.88 5.05
CA SER A 192 19.59 -8.60 3.80
C SER A 192 19.18 -7.22 3.27
N THR A 193 20.16 -6.32 3.21
CA THR A 193 20.00 -5.00 2.58
C THR A 193 19.64 -5.11 1.10
N GLU A 194 20.15 -6.13 0.40
CA GLU A 194 19.79 -6.40 -0.99
C GLU A 194 18.29 -6.75 -1.12
N PHE A 195 17.77 -7.57 -0.23
CA PHE A 195 16.36 -7.95 -0.25
C PHE A 195 15.45 -6.75 0.05
N GLU A 196 15.83 -5.92 1.03
CA GLU A 196 15.15 -4.67 1.36
C GLU A 196 15.12 -3.69 0.17
N ASP A 197 16.24 -3.55 -0.53
CA ASP A 197 16.38 -2.69 -1.71
C ASP A 197 15.46 -3.13 -2.86
N VAL A 198 15.41 -4.44 -3.11
CA VAL A 198 14.54 -5.02 -4.16
C VAL A 198 13.07 -4.80 -3.81
N GLN A 199 12.67 -4.97 -2.55
CA GLN A 199 11.31 -4.70 -2.09
C GLN A 199 10.93 -3.23 -2.25
N SER A 200 11.80 -2.31 -1.83
CA SER A 200 11.59 -0.86 -1.94
C SER A 200 11.45 -0.41 -3.39
N LYS A 201 12.30 -0.93 -4.29
CA LYS A 201 12.21 -0.66 -5.74
C LYS A 201 10.93 -1.22 -6.34
N PHE A 202 10.55 -2.44 -5.97
CA PHE A 202 9.30 -3.05 -6.43
C PHE A 202 8.08 -2.25 -6.00
N ALA A 203 8.04 -1.81 -4.74
CA ALA A 203 6.99 -0.94 -4.21
C ALA A 203 6.81 0.31 -5.07
N LEU A 204 7.88 1.06 -5.33
CA LEU A 204 7.83 2.25 -6.18
C LEU A 204 7.36 1.93 -7.61
N GLN A 205 7.81 0.83 -8.19
CA GLN A 205 7.38 0.40 -9.51
C GLN A 205 5.87 0.10 -9.57
N VAL A 206 5.30 -0.52 -8.53
CA VAL A 206 3.85 -0.76 -8.46
C VAL A 206 3.09 0.57 -8.41
N ILE A 207 3.49 1.53 -7.55
CA ILE A 207 2.83 2.85 -7.48
C ILE A 207 2.85 3.54 -8.84
N LEU A 208 4.02 3.65 -9.45
CA LEU A 208 4.20 4.39 -10.70
C LEU A 208 3.46 3.73 -11.86
N ARG A 209 3.52 2.39 -11.97
CA ARG A 209 2.82 1.65 -13.03
C ARG A 209 1.31 1.70 -12.84
N ALA A 210 0.79 1.48 -11.63
CA ALA A 210 -0.63 1.58 -11.35
C ALA A 210 -1.14 3.00 -11.63
N SER A 211 -0.41 4.03 -11.20
CA SER A 211 -0.75 5.43 -11.48
C SER A 211 -0.77 5.72 -12.98
N LEU A 212 0.21 5.20 -13.73
CA LEU A 212 0.27 5.36 -15.18
C LEU A 212 -0.92 4.68 -15.87
N VAL A 213 -1.25 3.44 -15.51
CA VAL A 213 -2.39 2.72 -16.11
C VAL A 213 -3.72 3.38 -15.74
N ASN A 214 -3.91 3.78 -14.48
CA ASN A 214 -5.12 4.48 -14.00
C ASN A 214 -5.25 5.90 -14.58
N PHE A 215 -4.20 6.47 -15.17
CA PHE A 215 -4.29 7.75 -15.87
C PHE A 215 -5.05 7.63 -17.20
N PHE A 216 -5.05 6.44 -17.81
CA PHE A 216 -5.71 6.21 -19.09
C PHE A 216 -7.03 5.45 -18.92
N PRO A 217 -7.99 5.65 -19.85
CA PRO A 217 -9.23 4.87 -19.89
C PRO A 217 -8.99 3.37 -20.03
N LYS A 218 -9.93 2.56 -19.51
CA LYS A 218 -9.87 1.08 -19.56
C LYS A 218 -9.64 0.51 -20.97
N LEU A 219 -10.13 1.20 -22.01
CA LEU A 219 -9.93 0.82 -23.41
C LEU A 219 -8.45 0.79 -23.84
N MET A 220 -7.61 1.66 -23.25
CA MET A 220 -6.19 1.78 -23.58
C MET A 220 -5.31 0.85 -22.74
N HIS A 221 -5.85 0.26 -21.66
CA HIS A 221 -5.11 -0.62 -20.76
C HIS A 221 -4.46 -1.82 -21.46
N PRO A 222 -5.07 -2.48 -22.47
CA PRO A 222 -4.40 -3.57 -23.21
C PRO A 222 -3.17 -3.11 -24.00
N ILE A 223 -3.18 -1.87 -24.52
CA ILE A 223 -2.06 -1.30 -25.28
C ILE A 223 -0.93 -0.92 -24.32
N ILE A 224 -1.28 -0.21 -23.26
CA ILE A 224 -0.32 0.21 -22.22
C ILE A 224 0.27 -1.00 -21.51
N GLY A 225 -0.54 -2.03 -21.24
CA GLY A 225 -0.09 -3.29 -20.66
C GLY A 225 0.81 -4.13 -21.57
N ARG A 226 0.80 -3.91 -22.90
CA ARG A 226 1.81 -4.49 -23.80
C ARG A 226 3.12 -3.70 -23.78
N LEU A 227 3.04 -2.37 -23.58
CA LEU A 227 4.20 -1.50 -23.48
C LEU A 227 4.91 -1.62 -22.13
N LEU A 228 4.15 -1.75 -21.05
CA LEU A 228 4.65 -2.02 -19.70
C LEU A 228 4.99 -3.51 -19.60
N THR A 229 6.27 -3.84 -19.45
CA THR A 229 6.73 -5.24 -19.36
C THR A 229 6.00 -5.97 -18.22
N ASN A 230 5.44 -7.15 -18.52
CA ASN A 230 4.48 -7.87 -17.68
C ASN A 230 5.02 -8.49 -16.38
N THR A 231 6.30 -8.27 -16.07
CA THR A 231 6.87 -8.61 -14.76
C THR A 231 7.97 -7.59 -14.46
N PRO A 232 7.92 -6.84 -13.34
CA PRO A 232 9.02 -5.95 -12.99
C PRO A 232 10.29 -6.77 -12.75
N SER A 233 11.45 -6.27 -13.20
CA SER A 233 12.76 -6.92 -12.98
C SER A 233 13.02 -7.20 -11.49
N SER A 234 12.46 -6.38 -10.60
CA SER A 234 12.50 -6.57 -9.15
C SER A 234 11.79 -7.84 -8.69
N LEU A 235 10.69 -8.25 -9.33
CA LEU A 235 10.03 -9.52 -8.99
C LEU A 235 10.91 -10.71 -9.35
N ARG A 236 11.58 -10.66 -10.51
CA ARG A 236 12.53 -11.71 -10.91
C ARG A 236 13.70 -11.80 -9.92
N ARG A 237 14.31 -10.65 -9.59
CA ARG A 237 15.42 -10.62 -8.61
C ARG A 237 15.00 -11.11 -7.22
N CYS A 238 13.79 -10.79 -6.80
CA CYS A 238 13.22 -11.33 -5.57
C CYS A 238 13.13 -12.86 -5.62
N MET A 239 12.58 -13.42 -6.70
CA MET A 239 12.47 -14.86 -6.86
C MET A 239 13.85 -15.50 -6.79
N ASP A 240 14.87 -14.92 -7.44
CA ASP A 240 16.24 -15.43 -7.38
C ASP A 240 16.78 -15.46 -5.93
N LEU A 241 16.51 -14.43 -5.13
CA LEU A 241 16.94 -14.35 -3.73
C LEU A 241 16.19 -15.34 -2.82
N LEU A 242 14.90 -15.60 -3.08
CA LEU A 242 14.06 -16.46 -2.25
C LEU A 242 14.12 -17.94 -2.64
N SER A 243 14.42 -18.24 -3.90
CA SER A 243 14.44 -19.61 -4.44
C SER A 243 15.23 -20.61 -3.58
N PRO A 244 16.49 -20.35 -3.16
CA PRO A 244 17.24 -21.33 -2.38
C PRO A 244 16.57 -21.70 -1.05
N PHE A 245 15.94 -20.72 -0.40
CA PHE A 245 15.27 -20.92 0.89
C PHE A 245 13.91 -21.61 0.75
N VAL A 246 13.18 -21.30 -0.33
CA VAL A 246 11.93 -21.99 -0.66
C VAL A 246 12.22 -23.45 -0.99
N GLU A 247 13.25 -23.71 -1.80
CA GLU A 247 13.69 -25.06 -2.12
C GLU A 247 14.15 -25.83 -0.89
N GLU A 248 14.91 -25.20 0.00
CA GLU A 248 15.31 -25.79 1.27
C GLU A 248 14.10 -26.17 2.13
N ARG A 249 13.11 -25.27 2.26
CA ARG A 249 11.86 -25.57 2.98
C ARG A 249 11.08 -26.71 2.35
N LEU A 250 10.97 -26.73 1.02
CA LEU A 250 10.32 -27.82 0.30
C LEU A 250 11.07 -29.16 0.49
N ARG A 251 12.41 -29.15 0.52
CA ARG A 251 13.22 -30.34 0.85
C ARG A 251 12.95 -30.82 2.28
N ASN A 252 12.93 -29.91 3.24
CA ASN A 252 12.71 -30.24 4.65
C ASN A 252 11.29 -30.80 4.90
N VAL A 253 10.27 -30.23 4.26
CA VAL A 253 8.90 -30.76 4.33
C VAL A 253 8.82 -32.17 3.74
N LYS A 254 9.50 -32.42 2.61
CA LYS A 254 9.57 -33.77 2.01
C LYS A 254 10.31 -34.77 2.90
N GLN A 255 11.34 -34.34 3.61
CA GLN A 255 12.19 -35.22 4.42
C GLN A 255 11.61 -35.52 5.81
N PHE A 256 11.03 -34.51 6.47
CA PHE A 256 10.62 -34.62 7.87
C PHE A 256 9.09 -34.62 8.07
N GLY A 257 8.30 -34.30 7.03
CA GLY A 257 6.83 -34.28 7.10
C GLY A 257 6.34 -33.46 8.29
N ASP A 258 5.41 -34.03 9.06
CA ASP A 258 4.82 -33.41 10.26
C ASP A 258 5.80 -33.27 11.44
N HIS A 259 6.96 -33.94 11.39
CA HIS A 259 7.97 -33.90 12.44
C HIS A 259 9.02 -32.80 12.25
N TRP A 260 8.88 -31.95 11.22
CA TRP A 260 9.79 -30.82 10.99
C TRP A 260 9.69 -29.80 12.14
N PRO A 261 10.66 -29.73 13.06
CA PRO A 261 10.60 -28.85 14.20
C PRO A 261 10.86 -27.45 13.68
N SER A 262 9.82 -26.62 13.62
CA SER A 262 9.94 -25.43 12.80
C SER A 262 9.11 -24.26 13.28
N HIS A 263 9.75 -23.09 13.16
CA HIS A 263 9.19 -21.77 13.40
C HIS A 263 7.86 -21.61 12.61
N PRO A 264 6.87 -20.84 13.09
CA PRO A 264 5.47 -20.93 12.66
C PRO A 264 5.12 -20.60 11.19
N PHE A 265 6.11 -20.37 10.34
CA PHE A 265 6.00 -20.18 8.87
C PHE A 265 6.77 -21.24 8.06
N SER A 266 6.98 -22.40 8.64
CA SER A 266 7.59 -23.57 8.01
C SER A 266 6.75 -24.23 6.92
N ASN A 267 5.54 -23.72 6.66
CA ASN A 267 4.74 -24.17 5.54
C ASN A 267 5.28 -23.53 4.24
N PRO A 268 5.74 -24.33 3.26
CA PRO A 268 6.41 -23.83 2.05
C PRO A 268 5.52 -22.93 1.18
N GLU A 269 4.20 -22.98 1.37
CA GLU A 269 3.24 -22.13 0.65
C GLU A 269 3.26 -20.65 1.08
N VAL A 270 3.80 -20.32 2.28
CA VAL A 270 3.75 -18.95 2.82
C VAL A 270 4.97 -18.12 2.44
N GLY A 271 6.09 -18.78 2.12
CA GLY A 271 7.38 -18.13 1.89
C GLY A 271 7.52 -17.41 0.53
N ILE A 272 6.67 -17.73 -0.44
CA ILE A 272 6.85 -17.25 -1.82
C ILE A 272 6.20 -15.86 -2.05
N PHE A 273 5.19 -15.49 -1.26
CA PHE A 273 4.42 -14.25 -1.48
C PHE A 273 4.24 -13.36 -0.24
N GLY A 274 4.56 -13.84 0.96
CA GLY A 274 4.30 -13.14 2.22
C GLY A 274 5.07 -11.82 2.39
N GLY A 275 6.34 -11.76 1.99
CA GLY A 275 7.17 -10.56 2.15
C GLY A 275 6.81 -9.42 1.19
N PHE A 276 6.44 -9.75 -0.05
CA PHE A 276 6.23 -8.74 -1.11
C PHE A 276 4.87 -8.05 -1.06
N CYS A 277 3.84 -8.75 -0.58
CA CYS A 277 2.49 -8.20 -0.55
C CYS A 277 2.21 -7.37 0.73
N PHE A 278 2.83 -7.73 1.87
CA PHE A 278 2.45 -7.16 3.17
C PHE A 278 2.95 -5.74 3.39
N VAL A 279 4.23 -5.46 3.11
CA VAL A 279 4.81 -4.12 3.32
C VAL A 279 4.14 -3.09 2.41
N PHE A 280 3.88 -3.47 1.15
CA PHE A 280 3.25 -2.56 0.21
C PHE A 280 1.76 -2.33 0.48
N LEU A 281 0.99 -3.37 0.87
CA LEU A 281 -0.39 -3.17 1.31
C LEU A 281 -0.49 -2.36 2.62
N PHE A 282 0.48 -2.49 3.52
CA PHE A 282 0.44 -1.79 4.81
C PHE A 282 0.45 -0.27 4.68
N LEU A 283 1.36 0.25 3.86
CA LEU A 283 1.63 1.69 3.80
C LEU A 283 0.69 2.45 2.87
N THR A 284 0.11 1.78 1.88
CA THR A 284 -0.84 2.40 0.97
C THR A 284 -2.31 2.24 1.42
N PHE A 285 -2.64 1.23 2.25
CA PHE A 285 -4.05 0.92 2.56
C PHE A 285 -4.44 0.97 4.03
N GLY A 286 -3.52 1.24 4.96
CA GLY A 286 -3.85 1.47 6.37
C GLY A 286 -4.88 2.60 6.60
N CYS A 287 -5.08 3.49 5.63
CA CYS A 287 -5.99 4.63 5.72
C CYS A 287 -7.39 4.43 5.10
N LEU A 288 -7.69 3.31 4.41
CA LEU A 288 -8.92 3.20 3.58
C LEU A 288 -9.94 2.13 3.99
N LEU A 289 -9.92 1.66 5.24
CA LEU A 289 -11.10 1.31 6.07
C LEU A 289 -10.72 0.26 7.14
N PRO A 290 -11.37 0.26 8.32
CA PRO A 290 -10.89 -0.48 9.48
C PRO A 290 -11.20 -1.99 9.49
N TRP A 291 -11.93 -2.58 8.53
CA TRP A 291 -12.63 -3.85 8.81
C TRP A 291 -12.48 -5.02 7.83
N ALA A 292 -11.52 -5.00 6.91
CA ALA A 292 -11.21 -6.18 6.11
C ALA A 292 -9.71 -6.51 6.13
N ARG A 293 -9.38 -7.58 6.88
CA ARG A 293 -8.22 -8.50 6.73
C ARG A 293 -7.31 -8.62 7.99
N PRO A 294 -6.84 -9.83 8.33
CA PRO A 294 -5.93 -10.13 9.46
C PRO A 294 -4.59 -9.38 9.44
N GLY A 295 -4.24 -8.72 8.33
CA GLY A 295 -3.13 -7.79 8.29
C GLY A 295 -3.27 -6.62 9.26
N ARG A 296 -4.49 -6.16 9.59
CA ARG A 296 -4.69 -5.10 10.59
C ARG A 296 -4.24 -5.54 11.99
N PHE A 297 -4.51 -6.78 12.37
CA PHE A 297 -4.10 -7.30 13.67
C PHE A 297 -2.58 -7.37 13.76
N PHE A 298 -1.94 -7.95 12.76
CA PHE A 298 -0.49 -7.95 12.64
C PHE A 298 0.11 -6.53 12.64
N ALA A 299 -0.49 -5.60 11.90
CA ALA A 299 -0.11 -4.19 11.88
C ALA A 299 -0.18 -3.54 13.23
N SER A 300 -1.33 -3.68 13.87
CA SER A 300 -1.56 -3.09 15.18
C SER A 300 -0.56 -3.64 16.18
N THR A 301 -0.33 -4.96 16.20
CA THR A 301 0.65 -5.59 17.09
C THR A 301 2.06 -5.09 16.82
N MET A 302 2.49 -5.06 15.55
CA MET A 302 3.82 -4.58 15.16
C MET A 302 4.01 -3.11 15.54
N MET A 303 3.11 -2.22 15.12
CA MET A 303 3.19 -0.79 15.39
C MET A 303 3.13 -0.49 16.89
N THR A 304 2.32 -1.23 17.64
CA THR A 304 2.25 -1.10 19.11
C THR A 304 3.56 -1.54 19.75
N ALA A 305 4.15 -2.66 19.31
CA ALA A 305 5.43 -3.13 19.82
C ALA A 305 6.58 -2.17 19.48
N MET A 306 6.60 -1.61 18.26
CA MET A 306 7.55 -0.58 17.86
C MET A 306 7.40 0.68 18.71
N MET A 307 6.18 1.17 18.89
CA MET A 307 5.91 2.33 19.74
C MET A 307 6.29 2.08 21.20
N ALA A 308 5.97 0.91 21.74
CA ALA A 308 6.34 0.52 23.10
C ALA A 308 7.86 0.51 23.27
N HIS A 309 8.60 -0.09 22.33
CA HIS A 309 10.06 -0.08 22.34
C HIS A 309 10.62 1.35 22.29
N LEU A 310 10.07 2.21 21.42
CA LEU A 310 10.50 3.60 21.31
C LEU A 310 10.26 4.39 22.61
N VAL A 311 9.05 4.30 23.18
CA VAL A 311 8.68 5.06 24.40
C VAL A 311 9.42 4.55 25.64
N LEU A 312 9.73 3.25 25.73
CA LEU A 312 10.41 2.69 26.90
C LEU A 312 11.92 2.95 26.90
N ASN A 313 12.54 3.08 25.73
CA ASN A 313 14.00 3.18 25.60
C ASN A 313 14.50 4.55 25.15
N TYR A 314 13.63 5.41 24.63
CA TYR A 314 14.02 6.70 24.06
C TYR A 314 13.11 7.85 24.50
N ASP A 315 13.74 8.94 24.94
CA ASP A 315 13.12 10.25 24.98
C ASP A 315 13.01 10.79 23.55
N MET A 316 11.83 11.28 23.18
CA MET A 316 11.52 11.76 21.84
C MET A 316 11.03 13.20 21.89
N LYS A 317 11.54 14.04 20.98
CA LYS A 317 10.96 15.36 20.72
C LYS A 317 10.99 15.68 19.23
N LEU A 318 10.07 16.53 18.80
CA LEU A 318 10.08 17.05 17.44
C LEU A 318 11.24 18.04 17.25
N GLU A 319 11.70 18.21 16.01
CA GLU A 319 12.70 19.23 15.64
C GLU A 319 12.28 20.63 16.13
N LYS A 320 10.97 20.92 16.05
CA LYS A 320 10.35 22.14 16.57
C LYS A 320 9.23 21.77 17.55
N GLU A 321 9.37 22.23 18.79
CA GLU A 321 8.43 21.92 19.86
C GLU A 321 7.01 22.42 19.51
N GLY A 322 6.02 21.55 19.68
CA GLY A 322 4.61 21.87 19.38
C GLY A 322 4.21 21.94 17.90
N VAL A 323 5.16 21.81 16.95
CA VAL A 323 4.86 21.93 15.51
C VAL A 323 4.94 20.57 14.82
N LYS A 324 3.78 20.02 14.44
CA LYS A 324 3.71 18.82 13.60
C LYS A 324 4.22 19.14 12.17
N PRO A 325 5.17 18.37 11.61
CA PRO A 325 5.56 18.50 10.21
C PRO A 325 4.36 18.36 9.26
N PRO A 326 4.31 19.15 8.17
CA PRO A 326 3.17 19.12 7.25
C PRO A 326 3.09 17.78 6.52
N ASP A 327 1.89 17.20 6.46
CA ASP A 327 1.64 15.98 5.72
C ASP A 327 1.81 16.21 4.20
N GLN A 328 2.33 15.20 3.50
CA GLN A 328 2.45 15.18 2.04
C GLN A 328 1.24 14.48 1.42
N TRP A 329 0.61 15.16 0.48
CA TRP A 329 -0.57 14.66 -0.23
C TRP A 329 -0.24 14.29 -1.67
N PHE A 330 -0.66 13.11 -2.09
CA PHE A 330 -0.62 12.69 -3.48
C PHE A 330 -1.94 12.03 -3.85
N GLN A 331 -2.75 12.71 -4.69
CA GLN A 331 -4.15 12.32 -4.89
C GLN A 331 -4.87 12.16 -3.54
N MET A 332 -5.59 11.05 -3.33
CA MET A 332 -6.27 10.75 -2.05
C MET A 332 -5.32 10.27 -0.94
N ASN A 333 -4.04 10.03 -1.25
CA ASN A 333 -3.10 9.49 -0.26
C ASN A 333 -2.49 10.63 0.56
N CYS A 334 -2.61 10.51 1.88
CA CYS A 334 -1.93 11.36 2.84
C CYS A 334 -0.79 10.56 3.48
N SER A 335 0.42 11.08 3.40
CA SER A 335 1.62 10.48 4.01
C SER A 335 2.30 11.48 4.93
N PRO A 336 2.92 11.03 6.03
CA PRO A 336 3.72 11.92 6.87
C PRO A 336 4.91 12.48 6.09
N ASN A 337 5.47 13.58 6.56
CA ASN A 337 6.60 14.23 5.92
C ASN A 337 7.80 13.27 5.84
N ARG A 338 8.28 13.01 4.62
CA ARG A 338 9.36 12.03 4.37
C ARG A 338 10.74 12.49 4.85
N THR A 339 10.94 13.79 5.05
CA THR A 339 12.22 14.39 5.45
C THR A 339 12.19 14.94 6.87
N ALA A 340 11.08 14.78 7.59
CA ALA A 340 10.99 15.26 8.95
C ALA A 340 11.87 14.45 9.89
N GLU A 341 12.63 15.16 10.72
CA GLU A 341 13.46 14.58 11.75
C GLU A 341 12.74 14.58 13.10
N ILE A 342 12.90 13.48 13.82
CA ILE A 342 12.55 13.36 15.23
C ILE A 342 13.86 13.22 15.99
N MET A 343 13.97 13.96 17.07
CA MET A 343 15.14 13.93 17.93
C MET A 343 14.95 12.81 18.96
N PHE A 344 15.93 11.93 19.05
CA PHE A 344 15.96 10.82 20.00
C PHE A 344 17.11 11.01 20.98
N LYS A 345 16.87 10.60 22.22
CA LYS A 345 17.88 10.46 23.28
C LYS A 345 17.59 9.18 24.05
N ARG A 346 18.61 8.39 24.38
CA ARG A 346 18.38 7.12 25.10
C ARG A 346 17.99 7.41 26.54
N VAL A 347 16.92 6.76 27.03
CA VAL A 347 16.50 6.87 28.44
C VAL A 347 17.57 6.22 29.30
N GLN A 348 18.02 6.91 30.34
CA GLN A 348 18.94 6.34 31.32
C GLN A 348 18.18 5.30 32.15
N THR A 349 18.50 4.02 31.95
CA THR A 349 18.03 2.98 32.86
C THR A 349 18.73 3.21 34.20
N PRO A 350 18.01 3.43 35.32
CA PRO A 350 18.67 3.52 36.61
C PRO A 350 19.42 2.21 36.85
N ALA A 351 20.72 2.30 37.15
CA ALA A 351 21.54 1.14 37.48
C ALA A 351 20.87 0.39 38.64
N SER A 352 20.40 -0.83 38.37
CA SER A 352 19.83 -1.75 39.36
C SER A 352 20.91 -2.32 40.25
#